data_AF-A0A2V5J8G2-F1
#
_entry.id   AF-A0A2V5J8G2-F1
#
_cell.length_a   1.000
_cell.length_b   1.000
_cell.length_c   1.000
_cell.angle_alpha   90.00
_cell.angle_beta   90.00
_cell.angle_gamma   90.00
#
_symmetry.space_group_name_H-M   'P 1'
#
loop_
_entity.id
_entity.type
_entity.pdbx_description
1 polymer ?
#
loop_
_entity_poly.entity_id
_entity_poly.type
_entity_poly.pdbx_seq_one_letter_code
_entity_poly.pdbx_strand_id
1 'polypeptide(L)'
;MPFFGETWSYYLCYSILSGDLHEIEDFTRRAKAKLSDYDFDRLLLYLDCWKTQDFSPKIRELQTSLTTADPRFPHGYQQVQLASLKSLAEPDRSLLAGVSLGPKDFPWLADVLLVHHARIANIVRDDSEERRLINSFFQKQPMLFEPDHAANFGFVAYQETLKPRYQQTKET
;
A
#
# COMPACT_ATOMS: atom_id res chain seq x y z
N MET A 1 6.78 -18.34 8.88
CA MET A 1 7.32 -18.43 7.51
C MET A 1 7.61 -17.02 7.00
N PRO A 2 8.89 -16.60 6.94
CA PRO A 2 9.24 -15.21 6.63
C PRO A 2 8.81 -14.75 5.23
N PHE A 3 8.56 -15.66 4.29
CA PHE A 3 8.24 -15.33 2.88
C PHE A 3 6.77 -15.45 2.50
N PHE A 4 5.89 -15.97 3.38
CA PHE A 4 4.49 -16.20 2.99
C PHE A 4 3.77 -14.88 2.71
N GLY A 5 3.92 -13.89 3.60
CA GLY A 5 3.26 -12.59 3.46
C GLY A 5 3.68 -11.85 2.19
N GLU A 6 4.97 -11.82 1.90
CA GLU A 6 5.51 -11.23 0.67
C GLU A 6 4.98 -11.96 -0.56
N THR A 7 5.10 -13.30 -0.62
CA THR A 7 4.57 -14.11 -1.74
C THR A 7 3.08 -13.85 -1.94
N TRP A 8 2.31 -13.78 -0.85
CA TRP A 8 0.90 -13.49 -0.88
C TRP A 8 0.61 -12.09 -1.44
N SER A 9 1.37 -11.07 -1.04
CA SER A 9 1.20 -9.70 -1.53
C SER A 9 1.56 -9.55 -3.01
N TYR A 10 2.57 -10.28 -3.50
CA TYR A 10 2.86 -10.35 -4.94
C TYR A 10 1.71 -11.01 -5.71
N TYR A 11 1.19 -12.13 -5.20
CA TYR A 11 0.05 -12.81 -5.83
C TYR A 11 -1.19 -11.91 -5.80
N LEU A 12 -1.40 -11.17 -4.71
CA LEU A 12 -2.50 -10.22 -4.59
C LEU A 12 -2.40 -9.13 -5.65
N CYS A 13 -1.21 -8.54 -5.81
CA CYS A 13 -0.97 -7.53 -6.83
C CYS A 13 -1.29 -8.07 -8.23
N TYR A 14 -0.81 -9.28 -8.56
CA TYR A 14 -1.15 -9.94 -9.82
C TYR A 14 -2.66 -10.14 -9.99
N SER A 15 -3.35 -10.65 -8.98
CA SER A 15 -4.80 -10.86 -9.00
C SER A 15 -5.60 -9.56 -9.16
N ILE A 16 -5.14 -8.46 -8.57
CA ILE A 16 -5.74 -7.13 -8.77
C ILE A 16 -5.59 -6.69 -10.23
N LEU A 17 -4.39 -6.85 -10.80
CA LEU A 17 -4.09 -6.45 -12.17
C LEU A 17 -4.76 -7.32 -13.22
N SER A 18 -4.93 -8.63 -12.96
CA SER A 18 -5.63 -9.55 -13.84
C SER A 18 -7.15 -9.40 -13.76
N GLY A 19 -7.67 -8.77 -12.70
CA GLY A 19 -9.10 -8.70 -12.41
C GLY A 19 -9.68 -10.00 -11.85
N ASP A 20 -8.85 -10.96 -11.47
CA ASP A 20 -9.27 -12.25 -10.89
C ASP A 20 -8.68 -12.46 -9.49
N LEU A 21 -9.55 -12.29 -8.49
CA LEU A 21 -9.24 -12.47 -7.07
C LEU A 21 -9.63 -13.86 -6.53
N HIS A 22 -10.22 -14.73 -7.35
CA HIS A 22 -10.68 -16.05 -6.91
C HIS A 22 -9.50 -16.95 -6.53
N GLU A 23 -8.45 -16.98 -7.36
CA GLU A 23 -7.33 -17.89 -7.12
C GLU A 23 -6.55 -17.56 -5.84
N ILE A 24 -6.36 -16.27 -5.54
CA ILE A 24 -5.71 -15.87 -4.29
C ILE A 24 -6.60 -16.13 -3.07
N GLU A 25 -7.93 -16.02 -3.20
CA GLU A 25 -8.85 -16.39 -2.13
C GLU A 25 -8.71 -17.88 -1.80
N ASP A 26 -8.75 -18.74 -2.81
CA ASP A 26 -8.58 -20.18 -2.67
C ASP A 26 -7.20 -20.55 -2.11
N PHE A 27 -6.14 -19.90 -2.60
CA PHE A 27 -4.79 -20.06 -2.05
C PHE A 27 -4.76 -19.72 -0.56
N THR A 28 -5.34 -18.58 -0.17
CA THR A 28 -5.36 -18.10 1.23
C THR A 28 -6.15 -19.05 2.13
N ARG A 29 -7.34 -19.49 1.69
CA ARG A 29 -8.18 -20.43 2.45
C ARG A 29 -7.48 -21.79 2.64
N ARG A 30 -6.83 -22.32 1.59
CA ARG A 30 -6.07 -23.58 1.69
C ARG A 30 -4.85 -23.45 2.60
N ALA A 31 -4.15 -22.31 2.57
CA ALA A 31 -3.03 -22.05 3.46
C ALA A 31 -3.49 -21.99 4.92
N LYS A 32 -4.56 -21.23 5.20
CA LYS A 32 -5.18 -21.15 6.54
C LYS A 32 -5.59 -22.51 7.10
N ALA A 33 -6.13 -23.40 6.26
CA ALA A 33 -6.53 -24.74 6.69
C ALA A 33 -5.35 -25.65 7.11
N LYS A 34 -4.13 -25.33 6.69
CA LYS A 34 -2.93 -26.15 6.89
C LYS A 34 -1.90 -25.54 7.82
N LEU A 35 -1.95 -24.22 8.02
CA LEU A 35 -0.95 -23.44 8.75
C LEU A 35 -1.65 -22.68 9.88
N SER A 36 -1.19 -22.84 11.12
CA SER A 36 -1.75 -22.16 12.30
C SER A 36 -1.01 -20.89 12.69
N ASP A 37 0.26 -20.75 12.26
CA ASP A 37 1.20 -19.80 12.87
C ASP A 37 1.24 -18.45 12.14
N TYR A 38 0.24 -18.17 11.31
CA TYR A 38 0.16 -16.96 10.50
C TYR A 38 -1.25 -16.36 10.59
N ASP A 39 -1.32 -15.04 10.60
CA ASP A 39 -2.59 -14.31 10.72
C ASP A 39 -3.31 -14.24 9.37
N PHE A 40 -3.91 -15.36 8.97
CA PHE A 40 -4.68 -15.47 7.73
C PHE A 40 -5.97 -14.68 7.76
N ASP A 41 -6.53 -14.41 8.95
CA ASP A 41 -7.76 -13.64 9.08
C ASP A 41 -7.54 -12.19 8.64
N ARG A 42 -6.38 -11.61 8.97
CA ARG A 42 -6.01 -10.28 8.46
C ARG A 42 -5.78 -10.26 6.95
N LEU A 43 -5.28 -11.33 6.35
CA LEU A 43 -5.12 -11.43 4.90
C LEU A 43 -6.47 -11.53 4.19
N LEU A 44 -7.37 -12.38 4.69
CA LEU A 44 -8.71 -12.53 4.13
C LEU A 44 -9.51 -11.23 4.24
N LEU A 45 -9.44 -10.54 5.39
CA LEU A 45 -10.04 -9.22 5.56
C LEU A 45 -9.54 -8.23 4.50
N TYR A 46 -8.23 -8.21 4.26
CA TYR A 46 -7.65 -7.28 3.29
C TYR A 46 -8.00 -7.65 1.84
N LEU A 47 -8.03 -8.94 1.52
CA LEU A 47 -8.51 -9.43 0.23
C LEU A 47 -9.96 -9.04 -0.03
N ASP A 48 -10.84 -9.17 0.97
CA ASP A 48 -12.23 -8.75 0.85
C ASP A 48 -12.35 -7.24 0.58
N CYS A 49 -11.48 -6.41 1.18
CA CYS A 49 -11.43 -4.98 0.86
C CYS A 49 -11.09 -4.72 -0.62
N TRP A 50 -10.18 -5.50 -1.20
CA TRP A 50 -9.86 -5.43 -2.63
C TRP A 50 -11.01 -5.92 -3.52
N LYS A 51 -11.77 -6.93 -3.08
CA LYS A 51 -12.93 -7.43 -3.82
C LYS A 51 -14.09 -6.42 -3.83
N THR A 52 -14.35 -5.77 -2.70
CA THR A 52 -15.47 -4.82 -2.55
C THR A 52 -15.09 -3.38 -2.89
N GLN A 53 -13.78 -3.09 -2.99
CA GLN A 53 -13.23 -1.74 -3.04
C GLN A 53 -13.61 -0.88 -1.82
N ASP A 54 -13.99 -1.51 -0.70
CA ASP A 54 -14.25 -0.85 0.58
C ASP A 54 -13.17 -1.24 1.60
N PHE A 55 -12.29 -0.29 1.91
CA PHE A 55 -11.21 -0.47 2.88
C PHE A 55 -11.60 -0.09 4.31
N SER A 56 -12.85 0.32 4.57
CA SER A 56 -13.32 0.68 5.91
C SER A 56 -13.07 -0.39 6.98
N PRO A 57 -13.26 -1.70 6.70
CA PRO A 57 -12.94 -2.75 7.68
C PRO A 57 -11.45 -2.79 8.05
N LYS A 58 -10.55 -2.67 7.06
CA LYS A 58 -9.09 -2.65 7.28
C LYS A 58 -8.65 -1.39 8.02
N ILE A 59 -9.25 -0.24 7.69
CA ILE A 59 -9.01 1.03 8.38
C ILE A 59 -9.37 0.88 9.87
N ARG A 60 -10.53 0.31 10.21
CA ARG A 60 -10.93 0.07 11.60
C ARG A 60 -9.97 -0.87 12.33
N GLU A 61 -9.58 -1.98 11.69
CA GLU A 61 -8.60 -2.91 12.26
C GLU A 61 -7.27 -2.23 12.59
N LEU A 62 -6.73 -1.43 11.67
CA LEU A 62 -5.49 -0.68 11.88
C LEU A 62 -5.63 0.36 13.00
N GLN A 63 -6.76 1.07 13.08
CA GLN A 63 -7.02 2.02 14.17
C GLN A 63 -7.05 1.33 15.53
N THR A 64 -7.75 0.20 15.64
CA THR A 64 -7.78 -0.59 16.87
C THR A 64 -6.38 -1.08 17.23
N SER A 65 -5.65 -1.65 16.26
CA SER A 65 -4.29 -2.16 16.47
C SER A 65 -3.33 -1.07 16.94
N LEU A 66 -3.40 0.15 16.36
CA LEU A 66 -2.54 1.27 16.75
C LEU A 66 -2.90 1.84 18.12
N THR A 67 -4.17 1.73 18.54
CA THR A 67 -4.62 2.20 19.87
C THR A 67 -4.11 1.31 21.00
N THR A 68 -3.97 0.01 20.74
CA THR A 68 -3.50 -0.99 21.72
C THR A 68 -2.02 -1.34 21.56
N ALA A 69 -1.32 -0.68 20.62
CA ALA A 69 0.06 -1.01 20.30
C ALA A 69 1.03 -0.58 21.42
N ASP A 70 2.03 -1.42 21.69
CA ASP A 70 3.10 -1.07 22.63
C ASP A 70 4.01 0.01 22.01
N PRO A 71 4.12 1.21 22.63
CA PRO A 71 4.84 2.35 22.06
C PRO A 71 6.35 2.13 21.91
N ARG A 72 6.91 1.05 22.48
CA ARG A 72 8.34 0.72 22.37
C ARG A 72 8.72 0.18 20.99
N PHE A 73 7.75 -0.31 20.22
CA PHE A 73 7.94 -0.87 18.88
C PHE A 73 7.63 0.17 17.80
N PRO A 74 8.31 0.10 16.62
CA PRO A 74 8.01 0.99 15.50
C PRO A 74 6.62 0.69 14.92
N HIS A 75 5.84 1.74 14.70
CA HIS A 75 4.47 1.65 14.17
C HIS A 75 4.32 2.35 12.81
N GLY A 76 5.40 2.87 12.23
CA GLY A 76 5.34 3.67 11.01
C GLY A 76 4.71 2.93 9.84
N TYR A 77 4.95 1.63 9.70
CA TYR A 77 4.29 0.81 8.67
C TYR A 77 2.76 0.87 8.78
N GLN A 78 2.22 0.62 9.98
CA GLN A 78 0.78 0.62 10.22
C GLN A 78 0.18 2.02 10.12
N GLN A 79 0.91 3.04 10.57
CA GLN A 79 0.49 4.44 10.47
C GLN A 79 0.41 4.90 9.01
N VAL A 80 1.43 4.59 8.20
CA VAL A 80 1.43 4.89 6.76
C VAL A 80 0.35 4.10 6.04
N GLN A 81 0.17 2.81 6.37
CA GLN A 81 -0.90 2.00 5.79
C GLN A 81 -2.26 2.59 6.11
N LEU A 82 -2.50 2.98 7.36
CA LEU A 82 -3.74 3.61 7.78
C LEU A 82 -4.00 4.93 7.03
N ALA A 83 -3.01 5.82 6.97
CA ALA A 83 -3.12 7.10 6.29
C ALA A 83 -3.37 6.92 4.79
N SER A 84 -2.64 6.00 4.16
CA SER A 84 -2.79 5.62 2.76
C SER A 84 -4.21 5.16 2.47
N LEU A 85 -4.73 4.19 3.24
CA LEU A 85 -6.07 3.63 3.02
C LEU A 85 -7.18 4.66 3.30
N LYS A 86 -7.03 5.50 4.33
CA LYS A 86 -7.95 6.63 4.55
C LYS A 86 -7.98 7.57 3.36
N SER A 87 -6.81 7.87 2.79
CA SER A 87 -6.71 8.75 1.61
C SER A 87 -7.34 8.17 0.35
N LEU A 88 -7.54 6.84 0.28
CA LEU A 88 -8.26 6.19 -0.83
C LEU A 88 -9.76 6.43 -0.71
N ALA A 89 -10.31 6.34 0.50
CA ALA A 89 -11.71 6.62 0.77
C ALA A 89 -12.03 8.12 0.62
N GLU A 90 -11.11 8.98 1.07
CA GLU A 90 -11.25 10.43 1.01
C GLU A 90 -9.92 11.06 0.54
N PRO A 91 -9.84 11.63 -0.67
CA PRO A 91 -8.60 12.16 -1.23
C PRO A 91 -8.18 13.50 -0.59
N ASP A 92 -7.81 13.45 0.68
CA ASP A 92 -7.33 14.59 1.47
C ASP A 92 -5.85 14.40 1.88
N ARG A 93 -5.02 15.40 1.54
CA ARG A 93 -3.59 15.42 1.86
C ARG A 93 -3.33 15.54 3.37
N SER A 94 -4.25 16.12 4.13
CA SER A 94 -4.12 16.28 5.59
C SER A 94 -3.98 14.93 6.31
N LEU A 95 -4.63 13.90 5.75
CA LEU A 95 -4.58 12.52 6.27
C LEU A 95 -3.18 11.91 6.19
N LEU A 96 -2.37 12.34 5.23
CA LEU A 96 -0.99 11.88 5.03
C LEU A 96 0.01 12.73 5.85
N ALA A 97 -0.25 14.04 5.96
CA ALA A 97 0.64 14.99 6.65
C ALA A 97 0.80 14.71 8.16
N GLY A 98 -0.17 14.03 8.76
CA GLY A 98 -0.14 13.67 10.19
C GLY A 98 0.75 12.48 10.55
N VAL A 99 1.38 11.82 9.57
CA VAL A 99 2.22 10.64 9.83
C VAL A 99 3.64 11.05 10.19
N SER A 100 4.10 10.65 11.38
CA SER A 100 5.47 10.87 11.85
C SER A 100 6.26 9.57 11.80
N LEU A 101 7.32 9.54 11.00
CA LEU A 101 8.23 8.39 10.90
C LEU A 101 9.42 8.61 11.83
N GLY A 102 9.68 7.63 12.70
CA GLY A 102 10.81 7.62 13.60
C GLY A 102 12.07 6.99 12.99
N PRO A 103 13.21 7.04 13.69
CA PRO A 103 14.48 6.50 13.19
C PRO A 103 14.51 4.97 13.00
N LYS A 104 13.54 4.25 13.59
CA LYS A 104 13.40 2.80 13.49
C LYS A 104 12.45 2.36 12.37
N ASP A 105 11.76 3.31 11.74
CA ASP A 105 10.88 3.02 10.62
C ASP A 105 11.69 2.90 9.32
N PHE A 106 11.17 2.13 8.37
CA PHE A 106 11.85 1.97 7.09
C PHE A 106 11.85 3.29 6.31
N PRO A 107 12.99 3.74 5.77
CA PRO A 107 13.06 5.01 5.03
C PRO A 107 12.11 5.10 3.84
N TRP A 108 11.85 3.98 3.15
CA TRP A 108 10.97 3.91 1.98
C TRP A 108 9.49 4.22 2.30
N LEU A 109 9.09 4.20 3.58
CA LEU A 109 7.75 4.61 3.99
C LEU A 109 7.45 6.08 3.67
N ALA A 110 8.47 6.95 3.69
CA ALA A 110 8.31 8.35 3.29
C ALA A 110 8.01 8.47 1.79
N ASP A 111 8.56 7.57 0.97
CA ASP A 111 8.31 7.53 -0.46
C ASP A 111 6.91 6.99 -0.78
N VAL A 112 6.34 6.12 0.06
CA VAL A 112 4.92 5.71 -0.03
C VAL A 112 4.00 6.91 0.20
N LEU A 113 4.28 7.72 1.22
CA LEU A 113 3.52 8.96 1.46
C LEU A 113 3.63 9.93 0.27
N LEU A 114 4.83 10.05 -0.33
CA LEU A 114 5.07 10.87 -1.51
C LEU A 114 4.21 10.41 -2.71
N VAL A 115 4.14 9.11 -2.97
CA VAL A 115 3.30 8.53 -4.04
C VAL A 115 1.81 8.80 -3.78
N HIS A 116 1.34 8.69 -2.53
CA HIS A 116 -0.05 9.01 -2.21
C HIS A 116 -0.37 10.50 -2.31
N HIS A 117 0.54 11.39 -1.95
CA HIS A 117 0.38 12.82 -2.22
C HIS A 117 0.26 13.10 -3.71
N ALA A 118 1.07 12.44 -4.55
CA ALA A 118 0.98 12.56 -6.00
C ALA A 118 -0.34 12.02 -6.53
N ARG A 119 -0.79 10.85 -6.04
CA ARG A 119 -2.10 10.28 -6.39
C ARG A 119 -3.26 11.23 -6.06
N ILE A 120 -3.24 11.88 -4.90
CA ILE A 120 -4.26 12.87 -4.55
C ILE A 120 -4.20 14.07 -5.50
N ALA A 121 -3.00 14.57 -5.81
CA ALA A 121 -2.81 15.64 -6.80
C ALA A 121 -3.41 15.28 -8.16
N ASN A 122 -3.18 14.03 -8.62
CA ASN A 122 -3.77 13.51 -9.85
C ASN A 122 -5.31 13.51 -9.82
N ILE A 123 -5.91 13.06 -8.71
CA ILE A 123 -7.38 13.01 -8.54
C ILE A 123 -7.99 14.41 -8.62
N VAL A 124 -7.38 15.40 -7.95
CA VAL A 124 -7.87 16.79 -7.95
C VAL A 124 -7.40 17.58 -9.17
N ARG A 125 -6.74 16.94 -10.14
CA ARG A 125 -6.23 17.51 -11.39
C ARG A 125 -5.23 18.66 -11.19
N ASP A 126 -4.41 18.56 -10.16
CA ASP A 126 -3.25 19.42 -9.96
C ASP A 126 -2.01 18.80 -10.59
N ASP A 127 -1.95 18.87 -11.93
CA ASP A 127 -0.91 18.25 -12.75
C ASP A 127 0.50 18.76 -12.41
N SER A 128 0.59 20.02 -11.99
CA SER A 128 1.86 20.68 -11.66
C SER A 128 2.50 20.03 -10.43
N GLU A 129 1.68 19.80 -9.41
CA GLU A 129 2.09 19.26 -8.14
C GLU A 129 2.29 17.75 -8.23
N GLU A 130 1.42 17.03 -8.94
CA GLU A 130 1.63 15.61 -9.24
C GLU A 130 3.00 15.41 -9.91
N ARG A 131 3.29 16.18 -10.96
CA ARG A 131 4.57 16.07 -11.69
C ARG A 131 5.75 16.36 -10.79
N ARG A 132 5.67 17.39 -9.94
CA ARG A 132 6.75 17.74 -9.00
C ARG A 132 7.02 16.59 -8.02
N LEU A 133 5.98 16.00 -7.45
CA LEU A 133 6.09 14.92 -6.47
C LEU A 133 6.63 13.64 -7.11
N ILE A 134 6.12 13.25 -8.29
CA ILE A 134 6.60 12.07 -9.01
C ILE A 134 8.05 12.22 -9.49
N ASN A 135 8.43 13.41 -9.98
CA ASN A 135 9.83 13.64 -10.34
C ASN A 135 10.76 13.54 -9.13
N SER A 136 10.32 14.04 -7.96
CA SER A 136 11.08 13.85 -6.72
C SER A 136 11.21 12.37 -6.34
N PHE A 137 10.15 11.59 -6.52
CA PHE A 137 10.18 10.14 -6.29
C PHE A 137 11.17 9.44 -7.24
N PHE A 138 11.10 9.70 -8.55
CA PHE A 138 11.99 9.09 -9.54
C PHE A 138 13.47 9.46 -9.35
N GLN A 139 13.76 10.66 -8.86
CA GLN A 139 15.14 11.06 -8.53
C GLN A 139 15.70 10.31 -7.31
N LYS A 140 14.85 9.91 -6.37
CA LYS A 140 15.25 9.21 -5.14
C LYS A 140 15.33 7.70 -5.32
N GLN A 141 14.44 7.14 -6.13
CA GLN A 141 14.24 5.69 -6.23
C GLN A 141 14.68 5.14 -7.59
N PRO A 142 15.61 4.18 -7.63
CA PRO A 142 16.13 3.60 -8.88
C PRO A 142 15.16 2.63 -9.56
N MET A 143 14.00 2.35 -8.94
CA MET A 143 12.90 1.52 -9.44
C MET A 143 11.56 2.05 -8.88
N LEU A 144 10.45 1.68 -9.52
CA LEU A 144 9.12 1.81 -8.90
C LEU A 144 9.01 0.86 -7.70
N PHE A 145 7.98 1.04 -6.86
CA PHE A 145 7.78 0.14 -5.73
C PHE A 145 7.50 -1.29 -6.18
N GLU A 146 8.04 -2.23 -5.41
CA GLU A 146 7.71 -3.64 -5.55
C GLU A 146 6.18 -3.86 -5.45
N PRO A 147 5.65 -4.89 -6.15
CA PRO A 147 4.23 -5.22 -6.15
C PRO A 147 3.60 -5.36 -4.76
N ASP A 148 4.36 -5.87 -3.78
CA ASP A 148 3.89 -6.06 -2.42
C ASP A 148 3.58 -4.75 -1.70
N HIS A 149 4.44 -3.74 -1.84
CA HIS A 149 4.22 -2.40 -1.31
C HIS A 149 3.00 -1.76 -1.99
N ALA A 150 2.93 -1.81 -3.32
CA ALA A 150 1.81 -1.23 -4.05
C ALA A 150 0.46 -1.84 -3.65
N ALA A 151 0.43 -3.16 -3.45
CA ALA A 151 -0.74 -3.87 -2.95
C ALA A 151 -1.04 -3.51 -1.51
N ASN A 152 -0.07 -3.58 -0.59
CA ASN A 152 -0.30 -3.36 0.84
C ASN A 152 -0.68 -1.92 1.20
N PHE A 153 -0.30 -0.93 0.39
CA PHE A 153 -0.61 0.47 0.61
C PHE A 153 -1.68 1.00 -0.36
N GLY A 154 -2.30 0.13 -1.15
CA GLY A 154 -3.49 0.46 -1.94
C GLY A 154 -3.26 1.43 -3.10
N PHE A 155 -2.09 1.38 -3.73
CA PHE A 155 -1.76 2.27 -4.85
C PHE A 155 -1.41 1.52 -6.15
N VAL A 156 -1.75 0.22 -6.27
CA VAL A 156 -1.53 -0.62 -7.47
C VAL A 156 -1.92 0.10 -8.76
N ALA A 157 -3.19 0.52 -8.88
CA ALA A 157 -3.69 1.16 -10.09
C ALA A 157 -2.95 2.47 -10.42
N TYR A 158 -2.61 3.27 -9.41
CA TYR A 158 -1.87 4.51 -9.64
C TYR A 158 -0.44 4.23 -10.10
N GLN A 159 0.24 3.25 -9.51
CA GLN A 159 1.58 2.83 -9.93
C GLN A 159 1.63 2.38 -11.40
N GLU A 160 0.60 1.69 -11.89
CA GLU A 160 0.54 1.31 -13.31
C GLU A 160 0.55 2.54 -14.24
N THR A 161 -0.06 3.65 -13.84
CA THR A 161 -0.04 4.90 -14.63
C THR A 161 1.35 5.55 -14.68
N LEU A 162 2.22 5.24 -13.70
CA LEU A 162 3.57 5.78 -13.62
C LEU A 162 4.57 5.00 -14.48
N LYS A 163 4.30 3.73 -14.84
CA LYS A 163 5.24 2.88 -15.59
C LYS A 163 5.74 3.50 -16.90
N PRO A 164 4.88 4.03 -17.80
CA PRO A 164 5.36 4.61 -19.05
C PRO A 164 6.23 5.85 -18.82
N ARG A 165 5.86 6.69 -17.85
CA ARG A 165 6.61 7.90 -17.48
C ARG A 165 7.99 7.54 -16.94
N TYR A 166 8.05 6.48 -16.14
CA TYR A 166 9.29 5.99 -15.55
C TYR A 166 10.25 5.41 -16.60
N GLN A 167 9.72 4.64 -17.55
CA GLN A 167 10.52 4.08 -18.66
C GLN A 167 11.16 5.19 -19.50
N GLN A 168 10.42 6.26 -19.81
CA GLN A 168 10.95 7.42 -20.54
C GLN A 168 12.12 8.09 -19.82
N THR A 169 12.10 8.15 -18.48
CA THR A 169 13.21 8.74 -17.71
C THR A 169 14.48 7.88 -17.69
N LYS A 170 14.40 6.59 -18.05
CA LYS A 170 15.58 5.69 -18.16
C LYS A 170 16.22 5.69 -19.54
N GLU A 171 15.49 6.16 -20.55
CA GLU A 171 15.99 6.26 -21.93
C GLU A 171 16.75 7.56 -22.20
N THR A 172 16.80 8.47 -21.21
CA THR A 172 17.51 9.77 -21.28
C THR A 172 18.81 9.74 -20.51
#